data_AF-D2VCS9-F1
#
_entry.id   AF-D2VCS9-F1
#
_cell.length_a   1.000
_cell.length_b   1.000
_cell.length_c   1.000
_cell.angle_alpha   90.00
_cell.angle_beta   90.00
_cell.angle_gamma   90.00
#
_symmetry.space_group_name_H-M   'P 1'
#
loop_
_entity.id
_entity.type
_entity.pdbx_description
1 polymer ?
#
loop_
_entity_poly.entity_id
_entity_poly.type
_entity_poly.pdbx_seq_one_letter_code
_entity_poly.pdbx_strand_id
1 'polypeptide(L)'
;MSTRKPLLSHDYQTSTQRKRKQLIVTLISTIIICSVLAIIGIVVIPIGILNSQPPVYCYSTDELKSFEYGTVIDIELNNNLVFNLFKKGNLIGKFKYRSWAIPSRIDLITNLDQGSIDGRLISLSLNTFKVELNKCQNSSEIPFLYFGKINYDLMNYKIYDENNNLNLIIEKYDTVWNNYNIKSTTSNTIYGTIKASENTYLNKNWKLTIQTHNNQTQIDWRRVLYIIPSIYYNTRYKS
;
A
#
# COMPACT_ATOMS: atom_id res chain seq x y z
N MET A 1 -26.02 14.93 86.84
CA MET A 1 -25.10 14.14 85.99
C MET A 1 -25.72 14.01 84.61
N SER A 2 -25.19 14.76 83.64
CA SER A 2 -25.68 14.78 82.26
C SER A 2 -24.90 13.75 81.44
N THR A 3 -25.59 12.73 80.93
CA THR A 3 -25.03 11.68 80.08
C THR A 3 -24.97 12.18 78.63
N ARG A 4 -23.79 12.63 78.19
CA ARG A 4 -23.50 12.86 76.76
C ARG A 4 -23.54 11.53 76.03
N LYS A 5 -24.47 11.36 75.09
CA LYS A 5 -24.43 10.28 74.08
C LYS A 5 -23.29 10.55 73.10
N PRO A 6 -22.50 9.54 72.69
CA PRO A 6 -21.43 9.73 71.73
C PRO A 6 -21.99 9.88 70.30
N LEU A 7 -21.79 11.06 69.70
CA LEU A 7 -21.87 11.27 68.25
C LEU A 7 -20.62 10.64 67.62
N LEU A 8 -20.68 9.36 67.22
CA LEU A 8 -19.53 8.71 66.57
C LEU A 8 -19.91 7.67 65.51
N SER A 9 -21.15 7.66 65.01
CA SER A 9 -21.60 6.65 64.04
C SER A 9 -21.85 7.15 62.61
N HIS A 10 -22.07 8.45 62.39
CA HIS A 10 -22.51 8.93 61.07
C HIS A 10 -21.36 9.19 60.07
N ASP A 11 -20.22 9.74 60.50
CA ASP A 11 -19.09 10.05 59.59
C ASP A 11 -18.28 8.81 59.19
N TYR A 12 -18.28 7.76 60.02
CA TYR A 12 -17.59 6.52 59.69
C TYR A 12 -18.32 5.74 58.58
N GLN A 13 -19.66 5.73 58.60
CA GLN A 13 -20.52 5.06 57.61
C GLN A 13 -20.49 5.74 56.23
N THR A 14 -20.39 7.07 56.18
CA THR A 14 -20.32 7.82 54.90
C THR A 14 -18.97 7.62 54.20
N SER A 15 -17.87 7.47 54.95
CA SER A 15 -16.55 7.18 54.37
C SER A 15 -16.44 5.78 53.74
N THR A 16 -17.05 4.77 54.38
CA THR A 16 -17.06 3.38 53.87
C THR A 16 -17.95 3.24 52.64
N GLN A 17 -19.08 3.94 52.59
CA GLN A 17 -19.93 3.97 51.38
C GLN A 17 -19.24 4.66 50.20
N ARG A 18 -18.51 5.77 50.42
CA ARG A 18 -17.76 6.44 49.34
C ARG A 18 -16.65 5.56 48.78
N LYS A 19 -15.89 4.87 49.64
CA LYS A 19 -14.86 3.91 49.23
C LYS A 19 -15.45 2.75 48.43
N ARG A 20 -16.61 2.20 48.83
CA ARG A 20 -17.31 1.15 48.06
C ARG A 20 -17.76 1.62 46.68
N LYS A 21 -18.35 2.83 46.58
CA LYS A 21 -18.75 3.41 45.29
C LYS A 21 -17.54 3.64 44.37
N GLN A 22 -16.43 4.18 44.88
CA GLN A 22 -15.20 4.33 44.11
C GLN A 22 -14.66 2.98 43.63
N LEU A 23 -14.64 1.97 44.49
CA LEU A 23 -14.15 0.64 44.15
C LEU A 23 -15.00 -0.02 43.06
N ILE A 24 -16.33 0.11 43.13
CA ILE A 24 -17.26 -0.37 42.09
C ILE A 24 -17.02 0.35 40.76
N VAL A 25 -16.89 1.68 40.77
CA VAL A 25 -16.64 2.45 39.55
C VAL A 25 -15.31 2.05 38.90
N THR A 26 -14.24 1.91 39.69
CA THR A 26 -12.95 1.44 39.19
C THR A 26 -13.09 0.05 38.60
N LEU A 27 -13.73 -0.89 39.30
CA LEU A 27 -13.88 -2.28 38.85
C LEU A 27 -14.67 -2.38 37.55
N ILE A 28 -15.78 -1.66 37.42
CA ILE A 28 -16.58 -1.59 36.19
C ILE A 28 -15.75 -0.98 35.04
N SER A 29 -15.04 0.12 35.30
CA SER A 29 -14.20 0.75 34.27
C SER A 29 -13.09 -0.17 33.78
N THR A 30 -12.44 -0.92 34.67
CA THR A 30 -11.41 -1.91 34.31
C THR A 30 -12.00 -3.05 33.48
N ILE A 31 -13.17 -3.57 33.86
CA ILE A 31 -13.87 -4.61 33.09
C ILE A 31 -14.22 -4.12 31.68
N ILE A 32 -14.72 -2.89 31.53
CA ILE A 32 -15.03 -2.31 30.22
C ILE A 32 -13.76 -2.18 29.38
N ILE A 33 -12.67 -1.63 29.93
CA ILE A 33 -11.39 -1.50 29.23
C ILE A 33 -10.85 -2.87 28.80
N CYS A 34 -10.85 -3.85 29.70
CA CYS A 34 -10.41 -5.22 29.38
C CYS A 34 -11.29 -5.86 28.30
N SER A 35 -12.60 -5.63 28.34
CA SER A 35 -13.53 -6.15 27.33
C SER A 35 -13.29 -5.55 25.95
N VAL A 36 -13.05 -4.23 25.89
CA VAL A 36 -12.71 -3.54 24.63
C VAL A 36 -11.37 -4.04 24.08
N LEU A 37 -10.35 -4.18 24.92
CA LEU A 37 -9.05 -4.72 24.51
C LEU A 37 -9.15 -6.18 24.03
N ALA A 38 -9.98 -7.00 24.68
CA ALA A 38 -10.25 -8.36 24.25
C ALA A 38 -10.95 -8.41 22.88
N ILE A 39 -11.94 -7.54 22.63
CA ILE A 39 -12.58 -7.43 21.32
C ILE A 39 -11.58 -7.01 20.23
N ILE A 40 -10.73 -6.02 20.51
CA ILE A 40 -9.65 -5.62 19.59
C ILE A 40 -8.72 -6.81 19.33
N GLY A 41 -8.32 -7.54 20.37
CA GLY A 41 -7.44 -8.71 20.25
C GLY A 41 -8.05 -9.87 19.45
N ILE A 42 -9.33 -10.16 19.64
CA ILE A 42 -10.01 -11.32 19.03
C ILE A 42 -10.53 -11.01 17.63
N VAL A 43 -10.98 -9.78 17.37
CA VAL A 43 -11.62 -9.44 16.09
C VAL A 43 -10.66 -8.70 15.17
N VAL A 44 -10.03 -7.64 15.66
CA VAL A 44 -9.25 -6.73 14.80
C VAL A 44 -7.92 -7.36 14.40
N ILE A 45 -7.23 -8.06 15.32
CA ILE A 45 -5.95 -8.70 15.01
C ILE A 45 -6.09 -9.79 13.95
N PRO A 46 -7.02 -10.77 14.05
CA PRO A 46 -7.15 -11.80 13.01
C PRO A 46 -7.57 -11.25 11.65
N ILE A 47 -8.47 -10.26 11.60
CA ILE A 47 -8.83 -9.57 10.35
C ILE A 47 -7.60 -8.88 9.75
N GLY A 48 -6.79 -8.24 10.59
CA GLY A 48 -5.52 -7.63 10.16
C GLY A 48 -4.54 -8.66 9.60
N ILE A 49 -4.40 -9.83 10.25
CA ILE A 49 -3.51 -10.92 9.81
C ILE A 49 -4.00 -11.49 8.48
N LEU A 50 -5.29 -11.83 8.35
CA LEU A 50 -5.87 -12.42 7.13
C LEU A 50 -5.71 -11.48 5.93
N ASN A 51 -5.92 -10.18 6.12
CA ASN A 51 -5.72 -9.19 5.06
C ASN A 51 -4.24 -8.97 4.70
N SER A 52 -3.32 -9.31 5.62
CA SER A 52 -1.87 -9.19 5.45
C SER A 52 -1.20 -10.43 4.88
N GLN A 53 -1.92 -11.54 4.76
CA GLN A 53 -1.34 -12.77 4.22
C GLN A 53 -1.02 -12.58 2.72
N PRO A 54 0.17 -13.04 2.26
CA PRO A 54 0.44 -13.12 0.84
C PRO A 54 -0.62 -13.98 0.14
N PRO A 55 -0.91 -13.72 -1.14
CA PRO A 55 -1.67 -14.68 -1.94
C PRO A 55 -1.02 -16.07 -1.84
N VAL A 56 -1.85 -17.08 -1.57
CA VAL A 56 -1.44 -18.46 -1.24
C VAL A 56 -0.80 -19.20 -2.43
N TYR A 57 -0.89 -18.61 -3.64
CA TYR A 57 -0.35 -19.20 -4.86
C TYR A 57 0.43 -18.17 -5.65
N CYS A 58 1.63 -18.58 -6.07
CA CYS A 58 2.39 -17.89 -7.09
C CYS A 58 1.76 -18.20 -8.45
N TYR A 59 1.50 -17.19 -9.26
CA TYR A 59 1.04 -17.29 -10.64
C TYR A 59 1.77 -16.25 -11.45
N SER A 60 2.17 -16.59 -12.67
CA SER A 60 2.89 -15.62 -13.50
C SER A 60 1.96 -14.54 -14.03
N THR A 61 2.41 -13.27 -14.01
CA THR A 61 1.77 -12.16 -14.74
C THR A 61 2.55 -11.80 -16.00
N ASP A 62 3.17 -12.77 -16.69
CA ASP A 62 3.97 -12.51 -17.89
C ASP A 62 3.17 -11.84 -19.02
N GLU A 63 1.85 -11.97 -19.03
CA GLU A 63 0.95 -11.21 -19.92
C GLU A 63 1.03 -9.68 -19.76
N LEU A 64 1.51 -9.21 -18.61
CA LEU A 64 1.74 -7.79 -18.31
C LEU A 64 3.20 -7.36 -18.58
N LYS A 65 4.05 -8.27 -19.06
CA LYS A 65 5.47 -8.02 -19.31
C LYS A 65 5.68 -7.12 -20.53
N SER A 66 4.90 -7.33 -21.58
CA SER A 66 5.03 -6.65 -22.87
C SER A 66 3.68 -6.11 -23.35
N PHE A 67 3.71 -4.93 -23.96
CA PHE A 67 2.55 -4.30 -24.57
C PHE A 67 2.88 -3.83 -25.98
N GLU A 68 1.88 -3.84 -26.86
CA GLU A 68 2.01 -3.30 -28.21
C GLU A 68 2.04 -1.77 -28.18
N TYR A 69 2.68 -1.18 -29.18
CA TYR A 69 2.62 0.27 -29.41
C TYR A 69 1.17 0.76 -29.44
N GLY A 70 0.91 1.91 -28.82
CA GLY A 70 -0.43 2.49 -28.74
C GLY A 70 -1.35 1.81 -27.74
N THR A 71 -0.89 0.76 -27.04
CA THR A 71 -1.66 0.20 -25.92
C THR A 71 -1.91 1.28 -24.86
N VAL A 72 -3.14 1.35 -24.40
CA VAL A 72 -3.55 2.17 -23.25
C VAL A 72 -4.01 1.24 -22.14
N ILE A 73 -3.43 1.42 -20.95
CA ILE A 73 -3.83 0.76 -19.72
C ILE A 73 -4.47 1.81 -18.82
N ASP A 74 -5.77 1.64 -18.55
CA ASP A 74 -6.51 2.46 -17.60
C ASP A 74 -6.34 1.85 -16.21
N ILE A 75 -6.09 2.69 -15.21
CA ILE A 75 -5.72 2.27 -13.86
C ILE A 75 -6.58 3.03 -12.87
N GLU A 76 -7.44 2.29 -12.16
CA GLU A 76 -8.48 2.85 -11.29
C GLU A 76 -8.28 2.40 -9.85
N LEU A 77 -8.24 3.36 -8.93
CA LEU A 77 -8.20 3.10 -7.50
C LEU A 77 -9.58 2.74 -6.97
N ASN A 78 -9.72 1.50 -6.50
CA ASN A 78 -10.88 0.99 -5.80
C ASN A 78 -10.61 0.87 -4.29
N ASN A 79 -11.56 1.33 -3.46
CA ASN A 79 -11.55 1.21 -2.01
C ASN A 79 -10.25 1.66 -1.31
N ASN A 80 -9.51 2.62 -1.89
CA ASN A 80 -8.23 3.15 -1.40
C ASN A 80 -7.07 2.15 -1.23
N LEU A 81 -7.28 0.86 -1.53
CA LEU A 81 -6.31 -0.21 -1.26
C LEU A 81 -6.00 -1.06 -2.49
N VAL A 82 -6.81 -0.95 -3.55
CA VAL A 82 -6.70 -1.78 -4.76
C VAL A 82 -6.64 -0.87 -5.98
N PHE A 83 -5.67 -1.09 -6.87
CA PHE A 83 -5.68 -0.48 -8.20
C PHE A 83 -6.05 -1.53 -9.23
N ASN A 84 -7.18 -1.37 -9.90
CA ASN A 84 -7.56 -2.22 -11.02
C ASN A 84 -6.83 -1.77 -12.29
N LEU A 85 -6.33 -2.74 -13.06
CA LEU A 85 -5.67 -2.52 -14.35
C LEU A 85 -6.61 -2.97 -15.46
N PHE A 86 -6.94 -2.06 -16.38
CA PHE A 86 -7.83 -2.33 -17.51
C PHE A 86 -7.13 -2.13 -18.85
N LYS A 87 -7.36 -3.05 -19.79
CA LYS A 87 -6.94 -2.90 -21.19
C LYS A 87 -8.17 -3.06 -22.08
N LYS A 88 -8.49 -2.02 -22.85
CA LYS A 88 -9.71 -1.97 -23.70
C LYS A 88 -10.98 -2.28 -22.90
N GLY A 89 -11.07 -1.77 -21.67
CA GLY A 89 -12.20 -2.00 -20.75
C GLY A 89 -12.19 -3.34 -19.99
N ASN A 90 -11.31 -4.28 -20.33
CA ASN A 90 -11.22 -5.57 -19.66
C ASN A 90 -10.24 -5.53 -18.49
N LEU A 91 -10.63 -6.07 -17.33
CA LEU A 91 -9.76 -6.20 -16.16
C LEU A 91 -8.68 -7.25 -16.41
N ILE A 92 -7.41 -6.81 -16.45
CA ILE A 92 -6.25 -7.65 -16.74
C ILE A 92 -5.38 -7.93 -15.49
N GLY A 93 -5.60 -7.20 -14.40
CA GLY A 93 -4.83 -7.40 -13.18
C GLY A 93 -5.17 -6.36 -12.14
N LYS A 94 -4.59 -6.49 -10.95
CA LYS A 94 -4.78 -5.55 -9.85
C LYS A 94 -3.48 -5.36 -9.09
N PHE A 95 -3.30 -4.17 -8.51
CA PHE A 95 -2.41 -3.99 -7.38
C PHE A 95 -3.21 -4.01 -6.09
N LYS A 96 -2.73 -4.73 -5.07
CA LYS A 96 -3.38 -4.80 -3.75
C LYS A 96 -2.36 -4.55 -2.64
N TYR A 97 -2.63 -3.58 -1.76
CA TYR A 97 -1.81 -3.41 -0.56
C TYR A 97 -2.11 -4.52 0.45
N ARG A 98 -1.07 -5.10 1.06
CA ARG A 98 -1.22 -6.15 2.09
C ARG A 98 -1.63 -5.59 3.45
N SER A 99 -1.24 -4.35 3.78
CA SER A 99 -1.55 -3.77 5.09
C SER A 99 -2.37 -2.51 4.94
N TRP A 100 -3.43 -2.44 5.75
CA TRP A 100 -4.31 -1.29 5.88
C TRP A 100 -3.70 -0.19 6.77
N ALA A 101 -2.81 -0.56 7.70
CA ALA A 101 -2.24 0.35 8.69
C ALA A 101 -1.00 1.09 8.16
N ILE A 102 -0.08 0.37 7.52
CA ILE A 102 1.08 0.96 6.86
C ILE A 102 1.31 0.17 5.56
N PRO A 103 0.97 0.74 4.39
CA PRO A 103 1.15 0.07 3.11
C PRO A 103 2.64 -0.02 2.75
N SER A 104 3.35 -0.95 3.39
CA SER A 104 4.77 -1.24 3.15
C SER A 104 4.98 -2.31 2.08
N ARG A 105 3.91 -3.00 1.69
CA ARG A 105 3.92 -4.04 0.66
C ARG A 105 2.72 -3.93 -0.26
N ILE A 106 2.96 -4.10 -1.54
CA ILE A 106 1.93 -4.13 -2.58
C ILE A 106 2.17 -5.26 -3.56
N ASP A 107 1.13 -6.03 -3.84
CA ASP A 107 1.19 -7.15 -4.75
C ASP A 107 0.60 -6.78 -6.10
N LEU A 108 1.27 -7.17 -7.18
CA LEU A 108 0.64 -7.30 -8.49
C LEU A 108 0.04 -8.70 -8.56
N ILE A 109 -1.27 -8.75 -8.77
CA ILE A 109 -2.06 -9.98 -8.84
C ILE A 109 -2.86 -10.01 -10.14
N THR A 110 -3.20 -11.20 -10.63
CA THR A 110 -4.08 -11.38 -11.79
C THR A 110 -5.51 -10.94 -11.46
N ASN A 111 -6.38 -10.91 -12.47
CA ASN A 111 -7.81 -10.65 -12.26
C ASN A 111 -8.52 -11.74 -11.40
N LEU A 112 -7.93 -12.93 -11.31
CA LEU A 112 -8.37 -14.05 -10.45
C LEU A 112 -7.80 -14.00 -9.02
N ASP A 113 -7.19 -12.87 -8.63
CA ASP A 113 -6.57 -12.66 -7.32
C ASP A 113 -5.43 -13.64 -6.99
N GLN A 114 -4.73 -14.09 -8.02
CA GLN A 114 -3.56 -14.95 -7.92
C GLN A 114 -2.28 -14.11 -8.03
N GLY A 115 -1.33 -14.31 -7.11
CA GLY A 115 -0.22 -13.37 -6.90
C GLY A 115 1.03 -13.66 -7.72
N SER A 116 1.73 -12.63 -8.18
CA SER A 116 2.91 -12.80 -9.03
C SER A 116 4.15 -12.02 -8.59
N ILE A 117 4.00 -10.74 -8.26
CA ILE A 117 5.11 -9.86 -7.93
C ILE A 117 4.75 -9.15 -6.63
N ASP A 118 5.71 -9.02 -5.74
CA ASP A 118 5.60 -8.19 -4.55
C ASP A 118 6.52 -6.98 -4.67
N GLY A 119 6.04 -5.83 -4.22
CA GLY A 119 6.81 -4.61 -4.06
C GLY A 119 6.88 -4.28 -2.58
N ARG A 120 8.09 -4.24 -2.03
CA ARG A 120 8.35 -3.96 -0.62
C ARG A 120 9.07 -2.64 -0.47
N LEU A 121 8.48 -1.72 0.30
CA LEU A 121 9.13 -0.51 0.75
C LEU A 121 10.26 -0.89 1.72
N ILE A 122 11.51 -0.62 1.34
CA ILE A 122 12.71 -0.95 2.12
C ILE A 122 13.35 0.28 2.78
N SER A 123 13.05 1.48 2.30
CA SER A 123 13.56 2.72 2.86
C SER A 123 12.59 3.86 2.56
N LEU A 124 12.30 4.68 3.57
CA LEU A 124 11.44 5.85 3.48
C LEU A 124 12.13 7.02 4.17
N SER A 125 12.39 8.09 3.44
CA SER A 125 12.79 9.39 3.97
C SER A 125 11.83 10.46 3.43
N LEU A 126 11.94 11.70 3.92
CA LEU A 126 11.12 12.83 3.46
C LEU A 126 11.11 12.93 1.92
N ASN A 127 12.29 12.89 1.29
CA ASN A 127 12.43 13.19 -0.13
C ASN A 127 12.82 11.99 -1.01
N THR A 128 13.08 10.84 -0.39
CA THR A 128 13.46 9.63 -1.12
C THR A 128 12.71 8.43 -0.58
N PHE A 129 12.47 7.44 -1.43
CA PHE A 129 12.09 6.12 -0.97
C PHE A 129 12.55 5.06 -1.94
N LYS A 130 12.63 3.82 -1.45
CA LYS A 130 13.11 2.68 -2.22
C LYS A 130 12.13 1.53 -2.07
N VAL A 131 11.71 0.99 -3.21
CA VAL A 131 10.87 -0.20 -3.30
C VAL A 131 11.68 -1.30 -3.94
N GLU A 132 11.84 -2.41 -3.25
CA GLU A 132 12.36 -3.66 -3.81
C GLU A 132 11.22 -4.42 -4.46
N LEU A 133 11.46 -4.99 -5.64
CA LEU A 133 10.49 -5.80 -6.35
C LEU A 133 11.00 -7.25 -6.38
N ASN A 134 10.16 -8.20 -6.00
CA ASN A 134 10.45 -9.62 -6.19
C ASN A 134 9.33 -10.31 -6.96
N LYS A 135 9.69 -11.22 -7.86
CA LYS A 135 8.76 -12.00 -8.68
C LYS A 135 8.72 -13.45 -8.23
N CYS A 136 7.55 -14.06 -8.27
CA CYS A 136 7.39 -15.50 -8.17
C CYS A 136 8.17 -16.22 -9.27
N GLN A 137 8.85 -17.31 -8.92
CA GLN A 137 9.61 -18.11 -9.88
C GLN A 137 8.76 -19.19 -10.55
N ASN A 138 7.88 -19.88 -9.80
CA ASN A 138 7.03 -20.96 -10.27
C ASN A 138 5.67 -20.97 -9.55
N SER A 139 4.71 -21.69 -10.12
CA SER A 139 3.33 -21.74 -9.60
C SER A 139 3.13 -22.56 -8.32
N SER A 140 4.17 -23.23 -7.85
CA SER A 140 4.06 -24.27 -6.82
C SER A 140 4.77 -23.98 -5.51
N GLU A 141 5.79 -23.12 -5.43
CA GLU A 141 6.52 -22.87 -4.17
C GLU A 141 7.32 -21.55 -4.15
N ILE A 142 7.48 -21.00 -2.94
CA ILE A 142 8.43 -19.94 -2.57
C ILE A 142 9.84 -20.49 -2.83
N PRO A 143 10.67 -19.83 -3.67
CA PRO A 143 11.10 -18.46 -3.38
C PRO A 143 10.70 -17.41 -4.42
N PHE A 144 10.45 -16.20 -3.92
CA PHE A 144 10.46 -15.00 -4.74
C PHE A 144 11.90 -14.69 -5.14
N LEU A 145 12.12 -14.36 -6.41
CA LEU A 145 13.40 -13.91 -6.93
C LEU A 145 13.41 -12.39 -7.02
N TYR A 146 14.55 -11.79 -6.69
CA TYR A 146 14.76 -10.38 -6.92
C TYR A 146 14.48 -10.03 -8.39
N PHE A 147 13.57 -9.09 -8.58
CA PHE A 147 13.09 -8.69 -9.90
C PHE A 147 13.56 -7.29 -10.29
N GLY A 148 14.03 -6.49 -9.32
CA GLY A 148 14.53 -5.15 -9.53
C GLY A 148 14.17 -4.24 -8.38
N LYS A 149 14.34 -2.93 -8.58
CA LYS A 149 13.95 -1.94 -7.58
C LYS A 149 13.57 -0.62 -8.21
N ILE A 150 12.78 0.15 -7.47
CA ILE A 150 12.38 1.51 -7.80
C ILE A 150 12.94 2.43 -6.73
N ASN A 151 13.74 3.41 -7.16
CA ASN A 151 14.19 4.49 -6.28
C ASN A 151 13.49 5.78 -6.68
N TYR A 152 12.84 6.43 -5.74
CA TYR A 152 12.35 7.79 -5.90
C TYR A 152 13.35 8.77 -5.29
N ASP A 153 13.65 9.83 -6.04
CA ASP A 153 14.61 10.86 -5.69
C ASP A 153 14.05 12.23 -6.10
N LEU A 154 13.42 12.91 -5.13
CA LEU A 154 12.80 14.25 -5.20
C LEU A 154 11.70 14.43 -6.27
N MET A 155 12.00 14.18 -7.53
CA MET A 155 11.13 14.42 -8.68
C MET A 155 11.08 13.25 -9.67
N ASN A 156 12.04 12.33 -9.58
CA ASN A 156 12.23 11.28 -10.57
C ASN A 156 12.15 9.89 -9.93
N TYR A 157 11.56 8.95 -10.66
CA TYR A 157 11.63 7.53 -10.33
C TYR A 157 12.67 6.87 -11.22
N LYS A 158 13.59 6.14 -10.61
CA LYS A 158 14.65 5.37 -11.26
C LYS A 158 14.32 3.89 -11.13
N ILE A 159 14.12 3.21 -12.25
CA ILE A 159 13.79 1.78 -12.30
C ILE A 159 15.04 0.99 -12.66
N TYR A 160 15.41 0.07 -11.78
CA TYR A 160 16.53 -0.84 -11.95
C TYR A 160 16.03 -2.24 -12.28
N ASP A 161 16.77 -2.94 -13.12
CA ASP A 161 16.51 -4.34 -13.44
C ASP A 161 17.00 -5.30 -12.34
N GLU A 162 16.84 -6.60 -12.60
CA GLU A 162 17.30 -7.70 -11.74
C GLU A 162 18.82 -7.76 -11.54
N ASN A 163 19.60 -7.17 -12.46
CA ASN A 163 21.04 -7.03 -12.36
C ASN A 163 21.46 -5.70 -11.71
N ASN A 164 20.50 -4.93 -11.18
CA ASN A 164 20.70 -3.62 -10.58
C ASN A 164 21.22 -2.55 -11.57
N ASN A 165 21.02 -2.75 -12.87
CA ASN A 165 21.29 -1.75 -13.89
C ASN A 165 20.12 -0.78 -14.02
N LEU A 166 20.40 0.50 -14.12
CA LEU A 166 19.38 1.53 -14.33
C LEU A 166 18.85 1.43 -15.77
N ASN A 167 17.59 1.03 -15.92
CA ASN A 167 16.97 0.80 -17.22
C ASN A 167 16.10 2.00 -17.64
N LEU A 168 15.28 2.52 -16.72
CA LEU A 168 14.32 3.59 -17.02
C LEU A 168 14.36 4.71 -15.99
N ILE A 169 14.06 5.92 -16.47
CA ILE A 169 13.79 7.09 -15.64
C ILE A 169 12.38 7.57 -15.94
N ILE A 170 11.60 7.83 -14.90
CA ILE A 170 10.27 8.39 -15.00
C ILE A 170 10.29 9.77 -14.36
N GLU A 171 10.05 10.79 -15.19
CA GLU A 171 10.18 12.19 -14.82
C GLU A 171 8.84 12.88 -14.91
N LYS A 172 8.51 13.67 -13.89
CA LYS A 172 7.32 14.53 -13.91
C LYS A 172 7.55 15.66 -14.90
N TYR A 173 6.67 15.82 -15.88
CA TYR A 173 6.79 16.89 -16.89
C TYR A 173 5.74 18.00 -16.73
N ASP A 174 4.67 17.73 -15.98
CA ASP A 174 3.64 18.70 -15.64
C ASP A 174 3.50 18.71 -14.12
N THR A 175 3.78 19.86 -13.51
CA THR A 175 3.73 20.01 -12.05
C THR A 175 2.31 20.05 -11.51
N VAL A 176 1.36 20.53 -12.33
CA VAL A 176 -0.05 20.72 -11.99
C VAL A 176 -0.80 19.41 -12.09
N TRP A 177 -0.69 18.74 -13.24
CA TRP A 177 -1.31 17.46 -13.51
C TRP A 177 -0.23 16.41 -13.33
N ASN A 178 -0.29 15.56 -12.30
CA ASN A 178 0.74 14.54 -12.03
C ASN A 178 0.97 13.62 -13.25
N ASN A 179 1.75 14.09 -14.21
CA ASN A 179 1.95 13.47 -15.51
C ASN A 179 3.45 13.23 -15.69
N TYR A 180 3.77 12.07 -16.21
CA TYR A 180 5.13 11.57 -16.24
C TYR A 180 5.49 10.99 -17.60
N ASN A 181 6.73 11.23 -17.99
CA ASN A 181 7.35 10.61 -19.16
C ASN A 181 8.20 9.43 -18.69
N ILE A 182 8.05 8.28 -19.34
CA ILE A 182 8.89 7.10 -19.13
C ILE A 182 9.98 7.13 -20.19
N LYS A 183 11.23 7.31 -19.77
CA LYS A 183 12.37 7.53 -20.66
C LYS A 183 13.43 6.45 -20.52
N SER A 184 14.11 6.20 -21.63
CA SER A 184 15.40 5.51 -21.65
C SER A 184 16.46 6.32 -20.91
N THR A 185 17.38 5.62 -20.25
CA THR A 185 18.56 6.23 -19.62
C THR A 185 19.63 6.61 -20.65
N THR A 186 19.61 5.99 -21.83
CA THR A 186 20.68 6.13 -22.84
C THR A 186 20.29 7.02 -24.02
N SER A 187 19.00 7.10 -24.38
CA SER A 187 18.58 7.68 -25.67
C SER A 187 17.58 8.84 -25.58
N ASN A 188 17.27 9.34 -24.38
CA ASN A 188 16.20 10.32 -24.09
C ASN A 188 14.84 10.02 -24.78
N THR A 189 14.69 8.79 -25.28
CA THR A 189 13.51 8.33 -26.00
C THR A 189 12.40 8.11 -25.00
N ILE A 190 11.21 8.64 -25.31
CA ILE A 190 10.01 8.43 -24.49
C ILE A 190 9.38 7.11 -24.92
N TYR A 191 9.34 6.15 -23.99
CA TYR A 191 8.73 4.84 -24.20
C TYR A 191 7.25 4.82 -23.86
N GLY A 192 6.80 5.74 -23.03
CA GLY A 192 5.40 5.88 -22.67
C GLY A 192 5.14 7.07 -21.77
N THR A 193 3.87 7.33 -21.50
CA THR A 193 3.42 8.40 -20.61
C THR A 193 2.44 7.87 -19.59
N ILE A 194 2.54 8.37 -18.36
CA ILE A 194 1.56 8.17 -17.30
C ILE A 194 0.83 9.51 -17.10
N LYS A 195 -0.49 9.52 -17.22
CA LYS A 195 -1.31 10.72 -17.04
C LYS A 195 -2.39 10.48 -15.99
N ALA A 196 -2.58 11.42 -15.09
CA ALA A 196 -3.75 11.43 -14.23
C ALA A 196 -4.99 11.86 -15.02
N SER A 197 -6.13 11.22 -14.80
CA SER A 197 -7.38 11.56 -15.51
C SER A 197 -8.09 12.76 -14.89
N GLU A 198 -7.78 13.10 -13.65
CA GLU A 198 -8.36 14.21 -12.92
C GLU A 198 -7.23 15.03 -12.27
N ASN A 199 -7.48 16.32 -12.02
CA ASN A 199 -6.57 17.17 -11.26
C ASN A 199 -7.00 17.18 -9.79
N THR A 200 -6.87 16.04 -9.11
CA THR A 200 -7.15 15.95 -7.68
C THR A 200 -5.89 15.57 -6.93
N TYR A 201 -5.77 16.02 -5.68
CA TYR A 201 -4.61 15.73 -4.86
C TYR A 201 -4.33 14.21 -4.70
N LEU A 202 -5.40 13.40 -4.74
CA LEU A 202 -5.36 11.95 -4.50
C LEU A 202 -5.55 11.10 -5.78
N ASN A 203 -5.48 11.69 -6.97
CA ASN A 203 -5.60 11.06 -8.29
C ASN A 203 -6.00 9.57 -8.27
N LYS A 204 -7.29 9.31 -8.40
CA LYS A 204 -7.82 7.94 -8.35
C LYS A 204 -7.65 7.20 -9.66
N ASN A 205 -7.56 7.94 -10.77
CA ASN A 205 -7.60 7.39 -12.12
C ASN A 205 -6.35 7.81 -12.90
N TRP A 206 -5.67 6.84 -13.49
CA TRP A 206 -4.44 7.01 -14.23
C TRP A 206 -4.53 6.31 -15.58
N LYS A 207 -3.82 6.84 -16.57
CA LYS A 207 -3.68 6.23 -17.90
C LYS A 207 -2.21 6.07 -18.23
N LEU A 208 -1.80 4.83 -18.49
CA LEU A 208 -0.50 4.51 -19.05
C LEU A 208 -0.65 4.31 -20.56
N THR A 209 0.08 5.08 -21.35
CA THR A 209 0.10 4.97 -22.82
C THR A 209 1.48 4.55 -23.30
N ILE A 210 1.55 3.50 -24.10
CA ILE A 210 2.79 2.95 -24.67
C ILE A 210 3.09 3.67 -26.00
N GLN A 211 4.28 4.26 -26.14
CA GLN A 211 4.62 5.17 -27.24
C GLN A 211 5.84 4.75 -28.08
N THR A 212 6.42 3.57 -27.84
CA THR A 212 7.57 3.10 -28.63
C THR A 212 7.23 1.92 -29.54
N HIS A 213 7.69 2.00 -30.79
CA HIS A 213 7.62 0.93 -31.79
C HIS A 213 8.81 -0.04 -31.73
N ASN A 214 9.89 0.32 -31.03
CA ASN A 214 11.13 -0.45 -31.08
C ASN A 214 11.03 -1.69 -30.19
N ASN A 215 10.90 -2.85 -30.86
CA ASN A 215 11.11 -4.22 -30.37
C ASN A 215 11.10 -4.38 -28.84
N GLN A 216 9.88 -4.46 -28.29
CA GLN A 216 9.30 -5.40 -27.32
C GLN A 216 10.17 -6.23 -26.32
N THR A 217 11.50 -6.21 -26.33
CA THR A 217 12.33 -7.20 -25.60
C THR A 217 13.07 -6.67 -24.36
N GLN A 218 13.15 -5.36 -24.12
CA GLN A 218 13.96 -4.83 -22.99
C GLN A 218 13.18 -4.26 -21.81
N ILE A 219 11.92 -3.84 -21.99
CA ILE A 219 11.14 -3.24 -20.92
C ILE A 219 10.14 -4.25 -20.39
N ASP A 220 10.32 -4.63 -19.13
CA ASP A 220 9.30 -5.36 -18.37
C ASP A 220 8.32 -4.35 -17.76
N TRP A 221 7.16 -4.20 -18.41
CA TRP A 221 6.17 -3.18 -18.03
C TRP A 221 5.58 -3.39 -16.65
N ARG A 222 5.69 -4.58 -16.07
CA ARG A 222 5.30 -4.85 -14.68
C ARG A 222 6.02 -3.91 -13.72
N ARG A 223 7.33 -3.69 -13.91
CA ARG A 223 8.13 -2.75 -13.08
C ARG A 223 7.63 -1.31 -13.21
N VAL A 224 7.24 -0.91 -14.41
CA VAL A 224 6.72 0.44 -14.69
C VAL A 224 5.37 0.65 -14.02
N LEU A 225 4.49 -0.37 -14.06
CA LEU A 225 3.16 -0.30 -13.46
C LEU A 225 3.20 -0.05 -11.94
N TYR A 226 4.22 -0.55 -11.22
CA TYR A 226 4.43 -0.29 -9.78
C TYR A 226 4.64 1.18 -9.42
N ILE A 227 4.89 2.04 -10.40
CA ILE A 227 5.13 3.47 -10.17
C ILE A 227 3.85 4.17 -9.74
N ILE A 228 2.70 3.79 -10.27
CA ILE A 228 1.42 4.41 -9.92
C ILE A 228 1.07 4.24 -8.44
N PRO A 229 1.06 3.03 -7.87
CA PRO A 229 0.87 2.88 -6.43
C PRO A 229 1.98 3.57 -5.61
N SER A 230 3.18 3.69 -6.17
CA SER A 230 4.28 4.43 -5.53
C SER A 230 4.04 5.95 -5.52
N ILE A 231 3.48 6.53 -6.59
CA ILE A 231 3.05 7.94 -6.65
C ILE A 231 1.90 8.18 -5.68
N TYR A 232 0.90 7.29 -5.67
CA TYR A 232 -0.24 7.39 -4.76
C TYR A 232 0.19 7.34 -3.29
N TYR A 233 1.09 6.40 -2.95
CA TYR A 233 1.64 6.32 -1.59
C TYR A 233 2.34 7.63 -1.19
N ASN A 234 3.19 8.17 -2.08
CA ASN A 234 3.93 9.40 -1.82
C ASN A 234 2.99 10.60 -1.60
N THR A 235 1.96 10.75 -2.44
CA THR A 235 0.97 11.82 -2.33
C THR A 235 0.09 11.69 -1.09
N ARG A 236 -0.36 10.48 -0.74
CA ARG A 236 -1.28 10.27 0.38
C ARG A 236 -0.62 10.36 1.76
N TYR A 237 0.61 9.89 1.90
CA TYR A 237 1.24 9.68 3.21
C TYR A 237 2.41 10.64 3.51
N LYS A 238 2.84 11.48 2.55
CA LYS A 238 3.90 12.47 2.78
C LYS A 238 3.50 13.94 2.71
N SER A 239 2.25 14.27 2.33
CA SER A 239 1.69 15.61 2.58
C SER A 239 1.13 15.74 3.96
#